data_AF-A0A7T5E541-F1
#
_entry.id   AF-A0A7T5E541-F1
#
_cell.length_a   1.000
_cell.length_b   1.000
_cell.length_c   1.000
_cell.angle_alpha   90.00
_cell.angle_beta   90.00
_cell.angle_gamma   90.00
#
_symmetry.space_group_name_H-M   'P 1'
#
loop_
_entity.id
_entity.type
_entity.pdbx_description
1 polymer ?
#
loop_
_entity_poly.entity_id
_entity_poly.type
_entity_poly.pdbx_seq_one_letter_code
_entity_poly.pdbx_strand_id
1 'polypeptide(L)'
;MYSVETVLVQSVAESAMPQYSARIYVTLRPSVLDPAGTAVQSGLAHMGYTNVDSIRIGKYIELSLEAADEAAASQQIDRMCDQLLANPVIENYRFELEALAVPV
;
A
#
# COMPACT_ATOMS: atom_id res chain seq x y z
N MET A 1 -37.35 -10.55 -42.73
CA MET A 1 -36.12 -10.07 -43.40
C MET A 1 -35.29 -9.42 -42.31
N TYR A 2 -34.24 -10.11 -41.85
CA TYR A 2 -33.35 -9.65 -40.79
C TYR A 2 -32.43 -8.52 -41.28
N SER A 3 -32.09 -7.62 -40.34
CA SER A 3 -30.90 -6.74 -40.25
C SER A 3 -30.63 -5.74 -41.37
N VAL A 4 -30.50 -4.47 -41.00
CA VAL A 4 -29.21 -3.76 -40.82
C VAL A 4 -29.50 -2.45 -40.03
N GLU A 5 -28.52 -1.95 -39.26
CA GLU A 5 -28.56 -0.75 -38.39
C GLU A 5 -28.92 -0.93 -36.90
N THR A 6 -28.85 -2.16 -36.38
CA THR A 6 -28.64 -2.40 -34.92
C THR A 6 -27.18 -2.13 -34.49
N VAL A 7 -26.33 -1.58 -35.36
CA VAL A 7 -24.89 -1.41 -35.10
C VAL A 7 -24.59 0.07 -34.90
N LEU A 8 -25.07 0.68 -33.82
CA LEU A 8 -24.57 2.00 -33.36
C LEU A 8 -24.96 2.38 -31.91
N VAL A 9 -25.43 1.45 -31.08
CA VAL A 9 -25.85 1.77 -29.69
C VAL A 9 -25.04 1.01 -28.61
N GLN A 10 -24.03 0.22 -28.97
CA GLN A 10 -23.22 -0.51 -27.97
C GLN A 10 -21.72 -0.49 -28.31
N SER A 11 -21.08 0.65 -28.08
CA SER A 11 -19.64 0.89 -28.19
C SER A 11 -19.44 2.30 -27.62
N VAL A 12 -18.95 2.57 -26.42
CA VAL A 12 -18.11 1.84 -25.48
C VAL A 12 -18.57 2.34 -24.10
N ALA A 13 -19.17 1.49 -23.27
CA ALA A 13 -19.12 1.75 -21.83
C ALA A 13 -17.64 1.55 -21.48
N GLU A 14 -16.91 2.65 -21.40
CA GLU A 14 -15.53 2.69 -20.92
C GLU A 14 -15.56 1.96 -19.58
N SER A 15 -15.07 0.73 -19.56
CA SER A 15 -15.12 -0.10 -18.36
C SER A 15 -14.18 0.57 -17.37
N ALA A 16 -14.73 1.44 -16.52
CA ALA A 16 -13.97 2.16 -15.52
C ALA A 16 -13.19 1.13 -14.72
N MET A 17 -11.86 1.16 -14.84
CA MET A 17 -11.01 0.22 -14.12
C MET A 17 -11.22 0.47 -12.63
N PRO A 18 -11.52 -0.58 -11.84
CA PRO A 18 -11.68 -0.44 -10.40
C PRO A 18 -10.46 0.27 -9.79
N GLN A 19 -10.73 1.23 -8.91
CA GLN A 19 -9.70 1.95 -8.20
C GLN A 19 -9.51 1.36 -6.81
N TYR A 20 -8.27 1.27 -6.37
CA TYR A 20 -7.88 0.73 -5.07
C TYR A 20 -7.03 1.74 -4.32
N SER A 21 -7.16 1.75 -2.99
CA SER A 21 -6.31 2.47 -2.05
C SER A 21 -5.46 1.47 -1.27
N ALA A 22 -4.15 1.69 -1.24
CA ALA A 22 -3.21 0.85 -0.54
C ALA A 22 -2.54 1.62 0.60
N ARG A 23 -2.53 1.02 1.79
CA ARG A 23 -1.77 1.48 2.96
C ARG A 23 -0.61 0.52 3.21
N ILE A 24 0.61 0.98 2.98
CA ILE A 24 1.82 0.15 3.03
C ILE A 24 2.63 0.54 4.27
N TYR A 25 3.00 -0.47 5.05
CA TYR A 25 3.80 -0.33 6.26
C TYR A 25 5.15 -1.01 6.05
N VAL A 26 6.22 -0.23 6.05
CA VAL A 26 7.59 -0.74 5.91
C VAL A 26 8.31 -0.63 7.25
N THR A 27 8.87 -1.74 7.72
CA THR A 27 9.56 -1.82 9.02
C THR A 27 10.90 -2.52 8.87
N LEU A 28 11.91 -2.08 9.62
CA LEU A 28 13.18 -2.80 9.69
C LEU A 28 12.99 -4.26 10.13
N ARG A 29 13.75 -5.18 9.55
CA ARG A 29 13.78 -6.58 9.97
C ARG A 29 14.18 -6.70 11.45
N PRO A 30 13.68 -7.71 12.19
CA PRO A 30 13.95 -7.84 13.62
C PRO A 30 15.43 -7.78 14.00
N SER A 31 16.30 -8.39 13.19
CA SER A 31 17.75 -8.46 13.39
C SER A 31 18.51 -7.18 13.05
N VAL A 32 17.85 -6.19 12.41
CA VAL A 32 18.49 -4.93 12.02
C VAL A 32 18.33 -3.92 13.15
N LEU A 33 19.43 -3.29 13.55
CA LEU A 33 19.45 -2.26 14.57
C LEU A 33 18.77 -0.98 14.06
N ASP A 34 17.96 -0.35 14.93
CA ASP A 34 17.24 0.89 14.66
C ASP A 34 17.78 2.03 15.55
N PRO A 35 18.77 2.82 15.07
CA PRO A 35 19.31 3.93 15.85
C PRO A 35 18.25 5.01 16.11
N ALA A 36 17.32 5.21 15.19
CA ALA A 36 16.29 6.24 15.30
C ALA A 36 15.25 5.86 16.37
N GLY A 37 14.78 4.61 16.38
CA GLY A 37 13.92 4.08 17.43
C GLY A 37 14.57 4.15 18.81
N THR A 38 15.86 3.82 18.90
CA THR A 38 16.64 3.94 20.15
C THR A 38 16.71 5.39 20.64
N ALA A 39 16.94 6.35 19.74
CA ALA A 39 16.99 7.76 20.09
C ALA A 39 15.63 8.27 20.60
N VAL A 40 14.52 7.85 19.97
CA VAL A 40 13.16 8.22 20.40
C VAL A 40 12.83 7.59 21.76
N GLN A 41 13.20 6.32 21.98
CA GLN A 41 12.99 5.67 23.28
C GLN A 41 13.74 6.39 24.40
N SER A 42 14.99 6.78 24.16
CA SER A 42 15.76 7.60 25.09
C SER A 42 15.07 8.93 25.36
N GLY A 43 14.58 9.63 24.32
CA GLY A 43 13.83 10.87 24.48
C GLY A 43 12.58 10.72 25.36
N LEU A 44 11.81 9.64 25.16
CA LEU A 44 10.64 9.33 25.97
C LEU A 44 10.98 9.06 27.44
N ALA A 45 12.07 8.33 27.69
CA ALA A 45 12.56 8.09 29.05
C ALA A 45 12.93 9.41 29.77
N HIS A 46 13.60 10.35 29.07
CA HIS A 46 13.91 11.67 29.63
C HIS A 46 12.66 12.51 29.94
N MET A 47 11.55 12.27 29.23
CA MET A 47 10.25 12.90 29.51
C MET A 47 9.45 12.19 30.61
N GLY A 48 10.00 11.14 31.23
CA GLY A 48 9.38 10.40 32.33
C GLY A 48 8.55 9.18 31.91
N TYR A 49 8.46 8.87 30.61
CA TYR A 49 7.78 7.66 30.12
C TYR A 49 8.71 6.45 30.24
N THR A 50 8.64 5.78 31.40
CA THR A 50 9.51 4.64 31.73
C THR A 50 8.88 3.27 31.42
N ASN A 51 7.63 3.26 30.96
CA ASN A 51 6.87 2.05 30.63
C ASN A 51 6.93 1.69 29.13
N VAL A 52 7.89 2.24 28.38
CA VAL A 52 8.07 1.98 26.95
C VAL A 52 9.28 1.08 26.74
N ASP A 53 9.02 -0.21 26.51
CA ASP A 53 10.06 -1.24 26.48
C ASP A 53 10.85 -1.26 25.16
N SER A 54 10.20 -0.95 24.03
CA SER A 54 10.81 -1.02 22.70
C SER A 54 10.08 -0.12 21.71
N ILE A 55 10.84 0.56 20.87
CA ILE A 55 10.34 1.40 19.77
C ILE A 55 11.03 1.00 18.48
N ARG A 56 10.25 0.87 17.41
CA ARG A 56 10.78 0.75 16.05
C ARG A 56 10.14 1.80 15.17
N ILE A 57 10.96 2.45 14.34
CA ILE A 57 10.52 3.44 13.37
C ILE A 57 10.49 2.78 11.99
N GLY A 58 9.45 3.10 11.24
CA GLY A 58 9.22 2.59 9.90
C GLY A 58 8.59 3.65 9.00
N LYS A 59 8.27 3.26 7.78
CA LYS A 59 7.59 4.10 6.79
C LYS A 59 6.12 3.72 6.74
N TYR A 60 5.27 4.72 6.57
CA TYR A 60 3.87 4.58 6.19
C TYR A 60 3.68 5.25 4.84
N ILE A 61 3.14 4.52 3.87
CA ILE A 61 3.00 4.98 2.49
C ILE A 61 1.55 4.71 2.06
N GLU A 62 0.89 5.72 1.51
CA GLU A 62 -0.43 5.60 0.92
C GLU A 62 -0.35 5.89 -0.57
N LEU A 63 -1.03 5.06 -1.36
CA LEU A 63 -1.16 5.28 -2.79
C LEU A 63 -2.51 4.76 -3.28
N SER A 64 -2.95 5.28 -4.43
CA SER A 64 -4.11 4.76 -5.13
C SER A 64 -3.70 4.30 -6.53
N LEU A 65 -4.29 3.20 -6.99
CA LEU A 65 -4.00 2.61 -8.30
C LEU A 65 -5.28 2.04 -8.93
N GLU A 66 -5.30 2.01 -10.25
CA GLU A 66 -6.33 1.31 -11.02
C GLU A 66 -5.87 -0.12 -11.31
N ALA A 67 -6.75 -1.10 -11.15
CA ALA A 67 -6.47 -2.49 -11.49
C ALA A 67 -7.74 -3.23 -11.90
N ALA A 68 -7.59 -4.30 -12.67
CA ALA A 68 -8.73 -5.10 -13.12
C ALA A 68 -9.49 -5.76 -11.95
N ASP A 69 -8.77 -6.17 -10.91
CA ASP A 69 -9.28 -6.77 -9.69
C ASP A 69 -8.27 -6.56 -8.53
N GLU A 70 -8.66 -7.01 -7.34
CA GLU A 70 -7.86 -6.88 -6.12
C GLU A 70 -6.55 -7.67 -6.19
N ALA A 71 -6.53 -8.80 -6.91
CA ALA A 71 -5.34 -9.63 -7.06
C ALA A 71 -4.30 -8.93 -7.96
N ALA A 72 -4.75 -8.30 -9.04
CA ALA A 72 -3.91 -7.49 -9.92
C ALA A 72 -3.36 -6.25 -9.20
N ALA A 73 -4.18 -5.58 -8.39
CA ALA A 73 -3.73 -4.46 -7.55
C ALA A 73 -2.66 -4.93 -6.55
N SER A 74 -2.93 -6.02 -5.83
CA SER A 74 -2.00 -6.60 -4.86
C SER A 74 -0.65 -6.96 -5.49
N GLN A 75 -0.65 -7.63 -6.66
CA GLN A 75 0.58 -7.97 -7.38
C GLN A 75 1.34 -6.74 -7.89
N GLN A 76 0.65 -5.65 -8.21
CA GLN A 76 1.32 -4.38 -8.53
C GLN A 76 1.98 -3.76 -7.31
N ILE A 77 1.28 -3.71 -6.17
CA ILE A 77 1.80 -3.18 -4.90
C ILE A 77 3.01 -3.97 -4.43
N ASP A 78 2.96 -5.31 -4.46
CA ASP A 78 4.09 -6.17 -4.12
C ASP A 78 5.33 -5.83 -4.95
N ARG A 79 5.16 -5.71 -6.27
CA ARG A 79 6.26 -5.34 -7.18
C ARG A 79 6.81 -3.95 -6.87
N MET A 80 5.96 -2.98 -6.59
CA MET A 80 6.40 -1.63 -6.19
C MET A 80 7.19 -1.67 -4.88
N CYS A 81 6.74 -2.48 -3.92
CA CYS A 81 7.42 -2.67 -2.64
C CYS A 81 8.81 -3.29 -2.82
N ASP A 82 8.89 -4.39 -3.57
CA ASP A 82 10.15 -5.11 -3.80
C ASP A 82 11.17 -4.30 -4.61
N GLN A 83 10.70 -3.47 -5.55
CA GLN A 83 11.57 -2.71 -6.45
C GLN A 83 12.02 -1.36 -5.87
N LEU A 84 11.21 -0.72 -5.03
CA LEU A 84 11.45 0.67 -4.65
C LEU A 84 11.05 1.02 -3.22
N LEU A 85 9.85 0.65 -2.77
CA LEU A 85 9.30 1.20 -1.53
C LEU A 85 9.94 0.60 -0.27
N ALA A 86 10.39 -0.65 -0.36
CA ALA A 86 11.10 -1.35 0.70
C ALA A 86 12.49 -1.80 0.22
N ASN A 87 13.46 -1.76 1.12
CA ASN A 87 14.76 -2.39 0.90
C ASN A 87 14.69 -3.87 1.34
N PRO A 88 14.71 -4.84 0.42
CA PRO A 88 14.48 -6.25 0.75
C PRO A 88 15.54 -6.85 1.69
N VAL A 89 16.74 -6.27 1.74
CA VAL A 89 17.85 -6.77 2.57
C VAL A 89 17.59 -6.47 4.05
N ILE A 90 17.06 -5.29 4.38
CA ILE A 90 17.01 -4.78 5.75
C ILE A 90 15.59 -4.43 6.23
N GLU A 91 14.61 -4.35 5.34
CA GLU A 91 13.22 -4.02 5.65
C GLU A 91 12.30 -5.19 5.29
N ASN A 92 11.18 -5.26 6.00
CA ASN A 92 9.98 -6.02 5.66
C ASN A 92 8.85 -5.02 5.35
N TYR A 93 7.86 -5.44 4.58
CA TYR A 93 6.63 -4.67 4.42
C TYR A 93 5.40 -5.54 4.61
N ARG A 94 4.28 -4.87 4.87
CA ARG A 94 2.92 -5.38 4.72
C ARG A 94 2.07 -4.27 4.13
N PHE A 95 0.92 -4.60 3.54
CA PHE A 95 -0.02 -3.60 3.10
C PHE A 95 -1.46 -4.03 3.34
N GLU A 96 -2.33 -3.04 3.41
CA GLU A 96 -3.78 -3.18 3.42
C GLU A 96 -4.30 -2.58 2.13
N LEU A 97 -5.33 -3.20 1.55
CA LEU A 97 -5.91 -2.80 0.27
C LEU A 97 -7.42 -2.62 0.43
N GLU A 98 -7.94 -1.50 -0.07
CA GLU A 98 -9.36 -1.15 -0.03
C GLU A 98 -9.83 -0.76 -1.44
N ALA A 99 -10.95 -1.32 -1.90
CA ALA A 99 -11.59 -0.87 -3.13
C ALA A 99 -12.20 0.52 -2.91
N LEU A 100 -11.81 1.49 -3.73
CA LEU A 100 -12.43 2.80 -3.78
C LEU A 100 -13.68 2.68 -4.64
N ALA A 101 -14.85 2.70 -4.00
CA ALA A 101 -16.11 2.72 -4.72
C ALA A 101 -16.10 3.92 -5.68
N VAL A 102 -16.27 3.66 -6.97
CA VAL A 102 -16.57 4.71 -7.94
C VAL A 102 -17.94 5.26 -7.53
N PRO A 103 -18.06 6.53 -7.09
CA PRO A 103 -19.38 7.11 -6.89
C PRO A 103 -20.09 7.09 -8.23
N VAL A 104 -21.14 6.26 -8.30
CA VAL A 104 -22.10 6.18 -9.41
C VAL A 104 -22.82 7.50 -9.62
#